data_AF-A0A7Y3IEP2-F1
#
_entry.id   AF-A0A7Y3IEP2-F1
#
_cell.length_a   1.000
_cell.length_b   1.000
_cell.length_c   1.000
_cell.angle_alpha   90.00
_cell.angle_beta   90.00
_cell.angle_gamma   90.00
#
_symmetry.space_group_name_H-M   'P 1'
#
loop_
_entity.id
_entity.type
_entity.pdbx_description
1 polymer ?
#
loop_
_entity_poly.entity_id
_entity_poly.type
_entity_poly.pdbx_seq_one_letter_code
_entity_poly.pdbx_strand_id
1 'polypeptide(L)'
;MLRAKYRDYCSARVADVLLSLTPDEIFVIAEAEARRRGGHEGPASYSEAVDLATQRVRHQLNLPDFAAWAVAYEAEPSRFDPLLLGLWETEEGNYQRREDAAS
;
A
#
# COMPACT_ATOMS: atom_id res chain seq x y z
N MET A 1 -13.15 -11.73 3.66
CA MET A 1 -13.14 -10.39 4.26
C MET A 1 -11.78 -9.95 4.80
N LEU A 2 -11.19 -10.61 5.82
CA LEU A 2 -9.95 -10.11 6.48
C LEU A 2 -8.76 -9.87 5.55
N ARG A 3 -8.55 -10.68 4.50
CA ARG A 3 -7.48 -10.45 3.52
C ARG A 3 -7.67 -9.18 2.68
N ALA A 4 -8.91 -8.80 2.39
CA ALA A 4 -9.21 -7.55 1.68
C ALA A 4 -8.96 -6.37 2.61
N LYS A 5 -9.45 -6.42 3.85
CA LYS A 5 -9.18 -5.41 4.88
C LYS A 5 -7.69 -5.26 5.20
N TYR A 6 -6.94 -6.35 5.25
CA TYR A 6 -5.49 -6.29 5.43
C TYR A 6 -4.78 -5.59 4.25
N ARG A 7 -5.19 -5.85 3.02
CA ARG A 7 -4.65 -5.17 1.83
C ARG A 7 -4.99 -3.69 1.82
N ASP A 8 -6.21 -3.35 2.22
CA ASP A 8 -6.63 -1.97 2.40
C ASP A 8 -5.78 -1.27 3.47
N TYR A 9 -5.67 -1.86 4.66
CA TYR A 9 -4.80 -1.38 5.74
C TYR A 9 -3.36 -1.14 5.25
N CYS A 10 -2.74 -2.10 4.56
CA CYS A 10 -1.40 -1.93 4.01
C CYS A 10 -1.32 -0.76 3.02
N SER A 11 -2.33 -0.61 2.17
CA SER A 11 -2.43 0.50 1.22
C SER A 11 -2.55 1.83 1.93
N ALA A 12 -3.37 1.90 2.98
CA ALA A 12 -3.54 3.07 3.84
C ALA A 12 -2.21 3.50 4.47
N ARG A 13 -1.47 2.56 5.08
CA ARG A 13 -0.17 2.85 5.70
C ARG A 13 0.87 3.37 4.71
N VAL A 14 0.86 2.85 3.48
CA VAL A 14 1.76 3.33 2.41
C VAL A 14 1.33 4.72 1.95
N ALA A 15 0.04 4.94 1.74
CA ALA A 15 -0.51 6.22 1.32
C ALA A 15 -0.25 7.32 2.36
N ASP A 16 -0.42 7.03 3.66
CA ASP A 16 -0.11 7.96 4.75
C ASP A 16 1.32 8.51 4.65
N VAL A 17 2.30 7.62 4.42
CA VAL A 17 3.69 8.04 4.29
C VAL A 17 3.89 8.83 3.00
N LEU A 18 3.39 8.35 1.87
CA LEU A 18 3.57 9.05 0.59
C LEU A 18 2.96 10.45 0.61
N LEU A 19 1.79 10.63 1.22
CA LEU A 19 1.11 11.92 1.34
C LEU A 19 1.81 12.87 2.32
N SER A 20 2.63 12.35 3.22
CA SER A 20 3.47 13.16 4.12
C SER A 20 4.76 13.67 3.47
N LEU A 21 5.13 13.14 2.30
CA LEU A 21 6.33 13.53 1.58
C LEU A 21 6.03 14.69 0.62
N THR A 22 6.95 15.64 0.58
CA THR A 22 7.00 16.66 -0.47
C THR A 22 7.48 16.04 -1.79
N PRO A 23 7.20 16.69 -2.94
CA PRO A 23 7.71 16.23 -4.24
C PRO A 23 9.23 16.02 -4.25
N ASP A 24 9.99 16.94 -3.64
CA ASP A 24 11.45 16.85 -3.58
C ASP A 24 11.91 15.62 -2.76
N GLU A 25 11.26 15.33 -1.64
CA GLU A 25 11.55 14.12 -0.85
C GLU A 25 11.22 12.84 -1.62
N ILE A 26 10.13 12.84 -2.39
CA ILE A 26 9.79 11.71 -3.29
C ILE A 26 10.91 11.50 -4.31
N PHE A 27 11.43 12.56 -4.94
CA PHE A 27 12.56 12.45 -5.87
C PHE A 27 13.82 11.91 -5.19
N VAL A 28 14.18 12.42 -4.01
CA VAL A 28 15.37 11.95 -3.26
C VAL A 28 15.27 10.46 -2.92
N ILE A 29 14.10 10.01 -2.45
CA ILE A 29 13.82 8.61 -2.12
C ILE A 29 13.90 7.74 -3.37
N ALA A 30 13.33 8.20 -4.48
CA ALA A 30 13.34 7.50 -5.76
C ALA A 30 14.75 7.33 -6.33
N GLU A 31 15.55 8.40 -6.36
CA GLU A 31 16.94 8.35 -6.82
C GLU A 31 17.80 7.40 -5.99
N ALA A 32 17.59 7.37 -4.67
CA ALA A 32 18.26 6.43 -3.80
C ALA A 32 17.88 4.97 -4.13
N GLU A 33 16.61 4.71 -4.42
CA GLU A 33 16.12 3.38 -4.78
C GLU A 33 16.55 2.95 -6.20
N ALA A 34 16.55 3.86 -7.17
CA ALA A 34 17.06 3.62 -8.51
C ALA A 34 18.54 3.22 -8.48
N ARG A 35 19.38 4.00 -7.77
CA ARG A 35 20.80 3.68 -7.58
C ARG A 35 21.01 2.32 -6.92
N ARG A 36 20.22 1.99 -5.90
CA ARG A 36 20.29 0.69 -5.21
C ARG A 36 20.03 -0.50 -6.16
N ARG A 37 19.20 -0.29 -7.18
CA ARG A 37 18.83 -1.33 -8.16
C ARG A 37 19.71 -1.36 -9.41
N GLY A 38 20.72 -0.49 -9.48
CA GLY A 38 21.53 -0.32 -10.69
C GLY A 38 20.74 0.29 -11.86
N GLY A 39 19.70 1.08 -11.56
CA GLY A 39 18.78 1.64 -12.54
C GLY A 39 19.17 3.01 -13.09
N HIS A 40 18.85 3.18 -14.38
CA HIS A 40 18.79 4.35 -15.29
C HIS A 40 19.84 5.47 -15.18
N GLU A 41 20.48 5.77 -16.33
CA GLU A 41 21.26 6.99 -16.56
C GLU A 41 20.32 8.15 -16.94
N GLY A 42 19.78 8.86 -15.94
CA GLY A 42 18.95 10.05 -16.16
C GLY A 42 18.00 10.36 -15.00
N PRO A 43 17.47 11.60 -14.91
CA PRO A 43 16.47 11.95 -13.91
C PRO A 43 15.15 11.20 -14.17
N ALA A 44 14.60 10.58 -13.13
CA ALA A 44 13.32 9.88 -13.20
C ALA A 44 12.19 10.87 -13.51
N SER A 45 11.21 10.45 -14.31
CA SER A 45 9.93 11.16 -14.39
C SER A 45 9.23 11.14 -13.02
N TYR A 46 8.31 12.08 -12.78
CA TYR A 46 7.58 12.13 -11.51
C TYR A 46 6.82 10.82 -11.22
N SER A 47 6.22 10.19 -12.23
CA SER A 47 5.54 8.90 -12.09
C SER A 47 6.49 7.77 -11.69
N GLU A 48 7.68 7.70 -12.31
CA GLU A 48 8.70 6.71 -11.93
C GLU A 48 9.22 6.97 -10.52
N ALA A 49 9.35 8.24 -10.14
CA ALA A 49 9.76 8.63 -8.80
C ALA A 49 8.73 8.19 -7.74
N VAL A 50 7.44 8.42 -7.99
CA VAL A 50 6.36 7.95 -7.11
C VAL A 50 6.35 6.42 -7.01
N ASP A 51 6.55 5.69 -8.11
CA ASP A 51 6.58 4.22 -8.10
C ASP A 51 7.76 3.68 -7.28
N LEU A 52 8.95 4.26 -7.46
CA LEU A 52 10.15 3.88 -6.71
C LEU A 52 10.01 4.24 -5.22
N ALA A 53 9.48 5.42 -4.91
CA ALA A 53 9.19 5.84 -3.55
C ALA A 53 8.17 4.91 -2.88
N THR A 54 7.09 4.55 -3.58
CA THR A 54 6.07 3.62 -3.10
C THR A 54 6.70 2.26 -2.73
N GLN A 55 7.55 1.73 -3.60
CA GLN A 55 8.22 0.45 -3.34
C GLN A 55 9.15 0.54 -2.14
N ARG A 56 9.91 1.63 -2.01
CA ARG A 56 10.80 1.86 -0.86
C ARG A 56 10.02 1.99 0.45
N VAL A 57 8.95 2.78 0.47
CA VAL A 57 8.07 2.93 1.63
C VAL A 57 7.49 1.58 2.05
N ARG A 58 7.01 0.77 1.10
CA ARG A 58 6.51 -0.58 1.37
C ARG A 58 7.54 -1.48 2.06
N HIS A 59 8.82 -1.36 1.70
CA HIS A 59 9.89 -2.12 2.35
C HIS A 59 10.26 -1.60 3.74
N GLN A 60 10.09 -0.30 4.01
CA GLN A 60 10.47 0.33 5.28
C GLN A 60 9.41 0.20 6.37
N LEU A 61 8.13 0.07 6.01
CA LEU A 61 7.02 0.17 6.94
C LEU A 61 6.92 -0.96 7.98
N ASN A 62 7.75 -2.01 7.91
CA ASN A 62 7.76 -3.15 8.84
C ASN A 62 6.33 -3.61 9.20
N LEU A 63 5.45 -3.68 8.19
CA LEU A 63 4.05 -4.01 8.40
C LEU A 63 3.95 -5.43 8.95
N PRO A 64 3.00 -5.69 9.88
CA PRO A 64 2.76 -7.04 10.35
C PRO A 64 2.37 -7.93 9.17
N ASP A 65 2.75 -9.21 9.23
CA ASP A 65 2.19 -10.19 8.30
C ASP A 65 0.67 -10.34 8.52
N PHE A 66 0.02 -11.01 7.56
CA PHE A 66 -1.42 -11.19 7.61
C PHE A 66 -1.90 -11.90 8.89
N ALA A 67 -1.18 -12.90 9.39
CA ALA A 67 -1.62 -13.68 10.53
C ALA A 67 -1.56 -12.86 11.83
N ALA A 68 -0.45 -12.16 12.05
CA ALA A 68 -0.27 -11.27 13.19
C ALA A 68 -1.27 -10.10 13.15
N TRP A 69 -1.50 -9.52 11.97
CA TRP A 69 -2.48 -8.46 11.81
C TRP A 69 -3.90 -8.94 12.05
N ALA A 70 -4.28 -10.12 11.52
CA ALA A 70 -5.61 -10.68 11.67
C ALA A 70 -5.97 -10.93 13.13
N VAL A 71 -5.05 -11.52 13.91
CA VAL A 71 -5.24 -11.72 15.36
C VAL A 71 -5.49 -10.39 16.08
N ALA A 72 -4.70 -9.36 15.76
CA ALA A 72 -4.87 -8.04 16.37
C ALA A 72 -6.18 -7.36 15.95
N TYR A 73 -6.57 -7.49 14.67
CA TYR A 73 -7.81 -6.94 14.13
C TYR A 73 -9.03 -7.59 14.78
N GLU A 74 -9.06 -8.93 14.88
CA GLU A 74 -10.17 -9.66 15.49
C GLU A 74 -10.31 -9.36 16.99
N ALA A 75 -9.20 -9.10 17.68
CA ALA A 75 -9.22 -8.73 19.09
C ALA A 75 -9.79 -7.32 19.33
N GLU A 76 -9.54 -6.37 18.43
CA GLU A 76 -9.96 -4.97 18.61
C GLU A 76 -10.25 -4.26 17.26
N PRO A 77 -11.35 -4.58 16.56
CA PRO A 77 -11.62 -4.04 15.22
C PRO A 77 -11.72 -2.51 15.19
N SER A 78 -12.30 -1.89 16.23
CA SER A 78 -12.48 -0.44 16.36
C SER A 78 -11.18 0.36 16.32
N ARG A 79 -10.04 -0.27 16.63
CA ARG A 79 -8.72 0.35 16.52
C ARG A 79 -8.22 0.42 15.08
N PHE A 80 -8.67 -0.48 14.21
CA PHE A 80 -8.20 -0.60 12.83
C PHE A 80 -9.18 -0.06 11.81
N ASP A 81 -10.48 -0.17 12.03
CA ASP A 81 -11.50 0.28 11.07
C ASP A 81 -11.34 1.75 10.65
N PRO A 82 -11.01 2.71 11.55
CA PRO A 82 -10.74 4.10 11.15
C PRO A 82 -9.49 4.30 10.29
N LEU A 83 -8.61 3.29 10.20
CA LEU A 83 -7.37 3.31 9.42
C LEU A 83 -7.56 2.73 8.01
N LEU A 84 -8.72 2.14 7.70
CA LEU A 84 -9.01 1.57 6.38
C LEU A 84 -9.51 2.66 5.43
N LEU A 85 -9.17 2.55 4.15
CA LEU A 85 -9.60 3.48 3.09
C LEU A 85 -10.95 3.10 2.45
N GLY A 86 -11.52 1.93 2.79
CA GLY A 86 -12.77 1.42 2.22
C GLY A 86 -12.60 0.72 0.85
N LEU A 87 -11.36 0.52 0.40
CA LEU A 87 -11.04 -0.28 -0.80
C LEU A 87 -11.52 -1.72 -0.66
N TRP A 88 -11.52 -2.28 0.55
CA TRP A 88 -11.93 -3.65 0.81
C TRP A 88 -13.41 -3.91 0.46
N GLU A 89 -14.28 -2.90 0.54
CA GLU A 89 -15.71 -2.99 0.20
C GLU A 89 -15.90 -3.12 -1.32
N THR A 90 -15.05 -2.45 -2.10
CA THR A 90 -15.09 -2.51 -3.57
C THR A 90 -14.59 -3.83 -4.14
N GLU A 91 -13.68 -4.53 -3.44
CA GLU A 91 -13.28 -5.89 -3.83
C GLU A 91 -14.46 -6.86 -3.69
N GLU A 92 -15.31 -6.73 -2.67
CA GLU A 92 -16.49 -7.58 -2.48
C GLU A 92 -17.48 -7.44 -3.65
N GLY A 93 -17.77 -6.21 -4.07
CA GLY A 93 -18.60 -5.97 -5.25
C GLY A 93 -18.01 -6.51 -6.56
N ASN A 94 -16.69 -6.72 -6.63
CA ASN A 94 -15.99 -7.25 -7.79
C ASN A 94 -15.90 -8.79 -7.76
N TYR A 95 -15.81 -9.41 -6.58
CA TYR A 95 -15.92 -10.86 -6.42
C TYR A 95 -17.34 -11.35 -6.69
N GLN A 96 -18.37 -10.69 -6.14
CA GLN A 96 -19.77 -11.05 -6.34
C GLN A 96 -20.17 -11.00 -7.83
N ARG A 97 -19.75 -9.94 -8.53
CA ARG A 97 -20.01 -9.77 -9.97
C ARG A 97 -19.34 -10.83 -10.84
N ARG A 98 -18.21 -11.40 -10.40
CA ARG A 98 -17.52 -12.49 -11.12
C ARG A 98 -18.17 -13.84 -10.90
N GLU A 99 -18.75 -14.10 -9.72
CA GLU A 99 -19.54 -15.31 -9.45
C GLU A 99 -20.87 -15.31 -10.22
N ASP A 100 -21.55 -14.16 -10.27
CA ASP A 100 -22.80 -14.00 -11.03
C ASP A 100 -22.60 -14.15 -12.55
N ALA A 101 -21.42 -13.78 -13.05
CA ALA A 101 -21.06 -13.93 -14.47
C ALA A 101 -20.58 -15.35 -14.85
N ALA A 102 -20.40 -16.23 -13.86
CA ALA A 102 -19.92 -17.61 -14.05
C ALA A 102 -21.01 -18.67 -13.78
N SER A 103 -22.24 -18.25 -13.44
CA SER A 103 -23.44 -19.09 -13.27
C SER A 103 -24.42 -18.89 -14.42
#